data_AF-A0AAD7ZZ82-F1
#
_entry.id   AF-A0AAD7ZZ82-F1
#
_cell.length_a   1.000
_cell.length_b   1.000
_cell.length_c   1.000
_cell.angle_alpha   90.00
_cell.angle_beta   90.00
_cell.angle_gamma   90.00
#
_symmetry.space_group_name_H-M   'P 1'
#
loop_
_entity.id
_entity.type
_entity.pdbx_description
1 polymer ?
#
loop_
_entity_poly.entity_id
_entity_poly.type
_entity_poly.pdbx_seq_one_letter_code
_entity_poly.pdbx_strand_id
1 'polypeptide(L)'
;MTLRCTTVQRDHQHRKMKLFGCVSHFDGSSLYEKDCPYSTFCLKKTYELTLLNGEVVKGAERSCAPQLYNYQTYDGTQWRQKNKIEDTAYSEGCFPAETQGIKSPATEHCYCSGNLCNSAKPSREPPHHHTDAMAVIFVFNAMKYIRSLR
;
A
#
# COMPACT_ATOMS: atom_id res chain seq x y z
N MET A 1 22.97 7.75 0.53
CA MET A 1 21.91 8.02 1.52
C MET A 1 20.93 6.85 1.44
N THR A 2 20.75 6.09 2.52
CA THR A 2 19.91 4.88 2.54
C THR A 2 18.45 5.28 2.80
N LEU A 3 17.51 4.68 2.07
CA LEU A 3 16.08 4.92 2.27
C LEU A 3 15.64 4.35 3.63
N ARG A 4 14.89 5.13 4.41
CA ARG A 4 14.23 4.67 5.63
C ARG A 4 12.75 4.52 5.41
N CYS A 5 12.17 3.42 5.87
CA CYS A 5 10.73 3.18 5.80
C CYS A 5 10.20 2.77 7.15
N THR A 6 8.91 2.97 7.37
CA THR A 6 8.24 2.38 8.52
C THR A 6 7.83 0.95 8.20
N THR A 7 8.07 0.03 9.13
CA THR A 7 7.90 -1.40 8.96
C THR A 7 7.17 -1.97 10.15
N VAL A 8 6.17 -2.79 9.88
CA VAL A 8 5.48 -3.58 10.89
C VAL A 8 6.04 -4.98 10.73
N GLN A 9 7.07 -5.33 11.50
CA GLN A 9 7.93 -6.51 11.26
C GLN A 9 7.12 -7.79 10.96
N ARG A 10 7.42 -8.43 9.81
CA ARG A 10 7.59 -9.89 9.73
C ARG A 10 9.09 -10.13 9.73
N ASP A 11 9.64 -10.55 10.86
CA ASP A 11 11.01 -11.06 10.85
C ASP A 11 10.97 -12.51 10.36
N HIS A 12 11.52 -12.76 9.17
CA HIS A 12 11.54 -14.09 8.55
C HIS A 12 12.70 -14.96 9.05
N GLN A 13 13.53 -14.49 9.99
CA GLN A 13 14.64 -15.27 10.53
C GLN A 13 14.36 -15.77 11.95
N HIS A 14 14.37 -17.10 12.07
CA HIS A 14 14.34 -17.93 13.28
C HIS A 14 12.97 -18.37 13.84
N ARG A 15 12.49 -19.49 13.29
CA ARG A 15 12.19 -20.74 14.05
C ARG A 15 11.55 -20.55 15.44
N LYS A 16 10.40 -19.88 15.49
CA LYS A 16 9.27 -20.16 16.40
C LYS A 16 8.08 -19.42 15.81
N MET A 17 7.03 -20.16 15.44
CA MET A 17 5.76 -19.60 14.98
C MET A 17 5.07 -18.92 16.17
N LYS A 18 5.61 -17.78 16.61
CA LYS A 18 4.84 -16.80 17.36
C LYS A 18 3.94 -16.18 16.32
N LEU A 19 2.64 -16.42 16.45
CA LEU A 19 1.59 -15.71 15.73
C LEU A 19 1.92 -14.22 15.85
N PHE A 20 2.52 -13.64 14.81
CA PHE A 20 2.86 -12.23 14.75
C PHE A 20 1.52 -11.51 14.71
N GLY A 21 1.07 -11.11 15.89
CA GLY A 21 -0.22 -10.49 16.10
C GLY A 21 -0.34 -9.27 15.19
N CYS A 22 -1.54 -9.08 14.65
CA CYS A 22 -1.99 -7.79 14.18
C CYS A 22 -1.44 -6.73 15.13
N VAL A 23 -0.62 -5.81 14.63
CA VAL A 23 -0.06 -4.75 15.47
C VAL A 23 -1.18 -3.76 15.74
N SER A 24 -2.02 -4.10 16.72
CA SER A 24 -3.12 -3.27 17.24
C SER A 24 -2.62 -1.95 17.84
N HIS A 25 -1.29 -1.81 18.01
CA HIS A 25 -0.62 -0.68 18.65
C HIS A 25 0.42 -0.01 17.75
N PHE A 26 0.17 0.07 16.44
CA PHE A 26 1.03 0.87 15.58
C PHE A 26 0.85 2.35 15.93
N ASP A 27 1.82 2.93 16.63
CA ASP A 27 1.81 4.32 17.11
C ASP A 27 2.64 5.25 16.21
N GLY A 28 3.30 4.70 15.18
CA GLY A 28 4.17 5.47 14.27
C GLY A 28 5.46 5.95 14.93
N SER A 29 5.83 5.42 16.09
CA SER A 29 7.10 5.72 16.75
C SER A 29 8.31 5.23 15.95
N SER A 30 9.48 5.73 16.31
CA SER A 30 10.76 5.34 15.73
C SER A 30 11.09 3.85 15.89
N LEU A 31 10.39 3.13 16.77
CA LEU A 31 10.49 1.68 16.93
C LEU A 31 10.16 0.91 15.66
N TYR A 32 9.36 1.51 14.77
CA TYR A 32 8.95 0.89 13.51
C TYR A 32 9.80 1.37 12.32
N GLU A 33 10.73 2.31 12.51
CA GLU A 33 11.60 2.81 11.45
C GLU A 33 12.73 1.82 11.16
N LYS A 34 12.96 1.51 9.89
CA LYS A 34 14.04 0.61 9.46
C LYS A 34 14.71 1.13 8.19
N ASP A 35 16.03 0.97 8.14
CA ASP A 35 16.80 1.21 6.92
C ASP A 35 16.52 0.11 5.87
N CYS A 36 16.32 0.52 4.63
CA CYS A 36 16.02 -0.33 3.48
C CYS A 36 17.15 -0.25 2.44
N PRO A 37 18.30 -0.90 2.67
CA PRO A 37 19.45 -0.80 1.76
C PRO A 37 19.23 -1.45 0.39
N TYR A 38 18.20 -2.29 0.26
CA TYR A 38 17.87 -3.03 -0.96
C TYR A 38 16.54 -2.61 -1.58
N SER A 39 16.08 -1.40 -1.29
CA SER A 39 14.83 -0.85 -1.81
C SER A 39 14.99 0.61 -2.19
N THR A 40 14.38 1.00 -3.30
CA THR A 40 14.22 2.40 -3.73
C THR A 40 12.85 2.96 -3.35
N PHE A 41 11.91 2.11 -2.92
CA PHE A 41 10.58 2.51 -2.47
C PHE A 41 10.22 1.95 -1.08
N CYS A 42 9.41 2.70 -0.35
CA CYS A 42 8.64 2.19 0.78
C CYS A 42 7.30 1.64 0.29
N LEU A 43 6.83 0.56 0.91
CA LEU A 43 5.57 -0.10 0.61
C LEU A 43 4.57 0.15 1.74
N LYS A 44 3.32 0.45 1.35
CA LYS A 44 2.16 0.39 2.21
C LYS A 44 1.07 -0.43 1.52
N LYS A 45 0.65 -1.52 2.14
CA LYS A 45 -0.52 -2.29 1.72
C LYS A 45 -1.70 -1.92 2.59
N THR A 46 -2.85 -1.65 2.01
CA THR A 46 -4.10 -1.47 2.76
C THR A 46 -5.12 -2.48 2.29
N TYR A 47 -5.88 -3.06 3.23
CA TYR A 47 -6.92 -4.03 2.94
C TYR A 47 -8.22 -3.66 3.65
N GLU A 48 -9.33 -3.92 2.99
CA GLU A 48 -10.68 -3.76 3.52
C GLU A 48 -11.44 -5.09 3.37
N LEU A 49 -11.87 -5.65 4.50
CA LEU A 49 -12.60 -6.91 4.57
C LEU A 49 -13.98 -6.67 5.15
N THR A 50 -15.02 -7.02 4.40
CA THR A 50 -16.39 -7.08 4.91
C THR A 50 -16.65 -8.46 5.50
N LEU A 51 -16.96 -8.51 6.80
CA LEU A 51 -17.31 -9.72 7.52
C LEU A 51 -18.76 -10.13 7.23
N LEU A 52 -19.12 -11.37 7.56
CA LEU A 52 -20.46 -11.93 7.30
C LEU A 52 -21.58 -11.18 8.05
N ASN A 53 -21.26 -10.56 9.19
CA ASN A 53 -22.18 -9.72 9.96
C ASN A 53 -22.31 -8.29 9.40
N GLY A 54 -21.69 -7.99 8.26
CA GLY A 54 -21.69 -6.67 7.63
C GLY A 54 -20.66 -5.69 8.20
N GLU A 55 -19.90 -6.06 9.23
CA GLU A 55 -18.83 -5.23 9.76
C GLU A 55 -17.66 -5.13 8.77
N VAL A 56 -17.02 -3.96 8.72
CA VAL A 56 -15.89 -3.71 7.84
C VAL A 56 -14.61 -3.57 8.67
N VAL A 57 -13.67 -4.47 8.44
CA VAL A 57 -12.32 -4.43 9.03
C VAL A 57 -11.35 -3.83 8.04
N LYS A 58 -10.65 -2.78 8.46
CA LYS A 58 -9.57 -2.14 7.69
C LYS A 58 -8.24 -2.41 8.35
N GLY A 59 -7.21 -2.66 7.55
CA GLY A 59 -5.86 -2.77 8.06
C GLY A 59 -4.81 -2.27 7.07
N ALA A 60 -3.60 -2.09 7.59
CA ALA A 60 -2.47 -1.64 6.81
C ALA A 60 -1.19 -2.39 7.22
N GLU A 61 -0.45 -2.88 6.23
CA GLU A 61 0.89 -3.45 6.39
C GLU A 61 1.90 -2.46 5.77
N ARG A 62 3.04 -2.26 6.43
CA ARG A 62 4.09 -1.35 5.96
C ARG A 62 5.42 -2.08 5.93
N SER A 63 6.21 -1.88 4.88
CA SER A 63 7.52 -2.51 4.71
C SER A 63 8.41 -1.72 3.75
N CYS A 64 9.66 -2.13 3.62
CA CYS A 64 10.46 -1.81 2.44
C CYS A 64 9.86 -2.52 1.19
N ALA A 65 9.98 -1.94 0.00
CA ALA A 65 9.56 -2.60 -1.24
C ALA A 65 10.51 -3.76 -1.59
N PRO A 66 10.01 -4.95 -1.97
CA PRO A 66 10.85 -6.10 -2.27
C PRO A 66 11.45 -5.96 -3.67
N GLN A 67 12.66 -5.39 -3.73
CA GLN A 67 13.41 -5.11 -4.98
C GLN A 67 14.78 -5.81 -5.00
N LEU A 68 15.08 -6.62 -3.99
CA LEU A 68 16.32 -7.39 -3.92
C LEU A 68 16.23 -8.62 -4.83
N TYR A 69 17.00 -8.63 -5.90
CA TYR A 69 17.21 -9.79 -6.74
C TYR A 69 18.58 -10.43 -6.43
N ASN A 70 18.54 -11.66 -5.93
CA ASN A 70 19.74 -12.45 -5.63
C ASN A 70 19.99 -13.45 -6.74
N TYR A 71 21.20 -13.47 -7.28
CA TYR A 71 21.61 -14.36 -8.37
C TYR A 71 23.03 -14.86 -8.16
N GLN A 72 23.44 -15.86 -8.94
CA GLN A 72 24.80 -16.39 -8.90
C GLN A 72 25.50 -16.16 -10.22
N THR A 73 26.78 -15.80 -10.16
CA THR A 73 27.66 -15.73 -11.33
C THR A 73 28.89 -16.58 -11.08
N TYR A 74 29.27 -17.38 -12.07
CA TYR A 74 30.51 -18.15 -12.05
C TYR A 74 31.67 -17.26 -12.52
N ASP A 75 32.75 -17.18 -11.74
CA ASP A 75 33.92 -16.34 -12.04
C ASP A 75 35.07 -17.10 -12.72
N GLY A 76 34.82 -18.34 -13.17
CA GLY A 76 35.85 -19.24 -13.71
C GLY A 76 36.45 -20.18 -12.67
N THR A 77 36.23 -19.93 -11.37
CA THR A 77 36.74 -20.78 -10.27
C THR A 77 35.63 -21.21 -9.32
N GLN A 78 34.69 -20.32 -8.99
CA GLN A 78 33.64 -20.57 -8.03
C GLN A 78 32.35 -19.81 -8.37
N TRP A 79 31.24 -20.33 -7.87
CA TRP A 79 29.97 -19.62 -7.88
C TRP A 79 29.98 -18.52 -6.81
N ARG A 80 29.74 -17.27 -7.22
CA ARG A 80 29.57 -16.15 -6.28
C ARG A 80 28.13 -15.65 -6.30
N GLN A 81 27.57 -15.49 -5.10
CA GLN A 81 26.29 -14.80 -4.91
C GLN A 81 26.47 -13.30 -5.20
N LYS A 82 25.53 -12.72 -5.93
CA LYS A 82 25.44 -11.31 -6.25
C LYS A 82 24.02 -10.83 -5.99
N ASN A 83 23.92 -9.57 -5.59
CA ASN A 83 22.67 -8.90 -5.30
C ASN A 83 22.51 -7.75 -6.29
N LYS A 84 21.30 -7.59 -6.83
CA LYS A 84 20.92 -6.46 -7.68
C LYS A 84 19.63 -5.87 -7.13
N ILE A 85 19.54 -4.54 -7.12
CA ILE A 85 18.28 -3.86 -6.84
C ILE A 85 17.55 -3.67 -8.17
N GLU A 86 16.32 -4.17 -8.26
CA GLU A 86 15.43 -3.95 -9.40
C GLU A 86 14.61 -2.67 -9.16
N ASP A 87 15.19 -1.54 -9.54
CA ASP A 87 14.61 -0.20 -9.40
C ASP A 87 13.35 -0.02 -10.24
N THR A 88 13.26 -0.67 -11.40
CA THR A 88 12.09 -0.62 -12.30
C THR A 88 10.97 -1.61 -11.95
N ALA A 89 11.10 -2.40 -10.88
CA ALA A 89 10.08 -3.39 -10.50
C ALA A 89 8.76 -2.74 -10.04
N TYR A 90 8.81 -1.49 -9.56
CA TYR A 90 7.65 -0.75 -9.09
C TYR A 90 7.67 0.69 -9.61
N SER A 91 6.48 1.28 -9.70
CA SER A 91 6.29 2.70 -9.99
C SER A 91 5.74 3.39 -8.75
N GLU A 92 6.06 4.67 -8.58
CA GLU A 92 5.48 5.47 -7.50
C GLU A 92 3.96 5.62 -7.68
N GLY A 93 3.21 5.51 -6.59
CA GLY A 93 1.75 5.57 -6.61
C GLY A 93 1.08 4.37 -5.95
N CYS A 94 -0.25 4.37 -5.97
CA CYS A 94 -1.10 3.34 -5.37
C CYS A 94 -1.83 2.54 -6.45
N PHE A 95 -1.75 1.22 -6.36
CA PHE A 95 -2.29 0.29 -7.33
C PHE A 95 -3.19 -0.74 -6.65
N PRO A 96 -4.38 -1.03 -7.19
CA PRO A 96 -5.20 -2.12 -6.70
C PRO A 96 -4.43 -3.44 -6.88
N ALA A 97 -4.53 -4.34 -5.90
CA ALA A 97 -4.02 -5.69 -6.04
C ALA A 97 -4.84 -6.39 -7.14
N GLU A 98 -4.15 -7.05 -8.07
CA GLU A 98 -4.81 -7.79 -9.13
C GLU A 98 -5.67 -8.92 -8.55
N THR A 99 -6.98 -8.80 -8.71
CA THR A 99 -7.92 -9.87 -8.40
C THR A 99 -8.03 -10.75 -9.63
N GLN A 100 -7.34 -11.89 -9.65
CA GLN A 100 -7.43 -12.91 -10.71
C GLN A 100 -8.83 -13.56 -10.77
N GLY A 101 -9.89 -12.77 -10.99
CA GLY A 101 -11.29 -13.21 -11.02
C GLY A 101 -11.90 -13.58 -9.66
N ILE A 102 -11.13 -13.58 -8.57
CA ILE A 102 -11.60 -13.91 -7.22
C ILE A 102 -12.08 -12.62 -6.53
N LYS A 103 -13.26 -12.65 -5.90
CA LYS A 103 -13.73 -11.59 -4.98
C LYS A 103 -12.83 -11.57 -3.73
N SER A 104 -11.66 -10.98 -3.87
CA SER A 104 -10.73 -10.75 -2.77
C SER A 104 -11.04 -9.41 -2.08
N PRO A 105 -10.68 -9.26 -0.79
CA PRO A 105 -10.80 -7.99 -0.10
C PRO A 105 -10.08 -6.88 -0.88
N ALA A 106 -10.68 -5.69 -0.90
CA ALA A 106 -10.15 -4.55 -1.64
C ALA A 106 -8.76 -4.19 -1.09
N THR A 107 -7.73 -4.64 -1.80
CA THR A 107 -6.34 -4.48 -1.40
C THR A 107 -5.67 -3.49 -2.33
N GLU A 108 -4.92 -2.54 -1.76
CA GLU A 108 -4.15 -1.55 -2.50
C GLU A 108 -2.69 -1.59 -2.06
N HIS A 109 -1.78 -1.47 -3.02
CA HIS A 109 -0.34 -1.40 -2.83
C HIS A 109 0.14 0.00 -3.21
N CYS A 110 0.66 0.75 -2.25
CA CYS A 110 1.25 2.06 -2.46
C CYS A 110 2.77 2.03 -2.33
N TYR A 111 3.45 2.61 -3.31
CA TYR A 111 4.90 2.76 -3.38
C TYR A 111 5.27 4.23 -3.36
N CYS A 112 6.26 4.62 -2.56
CA CYS A 112 6.71 6.01 -2.45
C CYS A 112 8.22 6.09 -2.18
N SER A 113 8.90 7.11 -2.72
CA SER A 113 10.38 7.18 -2.81
C SER A 113 11.05 8.00 -1.70
N GLY A 114 10.28 8.57 -0.77
CA GLY A 114 10.79 9.40 0.33
C GLY A 114 11.03 8.65 1.64
N ASN A 115 11.92 9.18 2.49
CA ASN A 115 12.12 8.65 3.84
C ASN A 115 10.80 8.70 4.64
N LEU A 116 10.41 7.55 5.20
CA LEU A 116 9.22 7.36 6.04
C LEU A 116 7.90 7.75 5.34
N CYS A 117 7.89 7.82 4.01
CA CYS A 117 6.71 8.27 3.24
C CYS A 117 5.49 7.35 3.43
N ASN A 118 5.72 6.07 3.78
CA ASN A 118 4.66 5.09 4.03
C ASN A 118 4.01 5.20 5.42
N SER A 119 4.42 6.16 6.25
CA SER A 119 3.83 6.44 7.56
C SER A 119 2.49 7.18 7.49
N ALA A 120 2.23 7.91 6.40
CA ALA A 120 1.04 8.73 6.25
C ALA A 120 -0.27 7.91 6.40
N LYS A 121 -1.31 8.53 6.95
CA LYS A 121 -2.67 7.96 6.98
C LYS A 121 -3.18 7.80 5.53
N PRO A 122 -4.01 6.79 5.23
CA PRO A 122 -4.53 6.61 3.87
C PRO A 122 -5.29 7.87 3.44
N SER A 123 -4.76 8.60 2.46
CA SER A 123 -5.43 9.70 1.78
C SER A 123 -6.35 9.12 0.70
N ARG A 124 -7.39 8.40 1.11
CA ARG A 124 -8.51 8.15 0.22
C ARG A 124 -9.63 9.09 0.63
N GLU A 125 -9.58 10.30 0.08
CA GLU A 125 -10.86 10.89 -0.32
C GLU A 125 -11.41 10.01 -1.43
N PRO A 126 -12.65 9.51 -1.33
CA PRO A 126 -13.27 8.79 -2.44
C PRO A 126 -13.26 9.71 -3.67
N PRO A 127 -13.01 9.18 -4.89
CA PRO A 127 -13.06 9.98 -6.10
C PRO A 127 -14.45 10.61 -6.23
N HIS A 128 -14.54 11.92 -6.00
CA HIS A 128 -15.77 12.73 -5.97
C HIS A 128 -16.44 12.93 -7.35
N HIS A 129 -16.11 12.12 -8.35
CA HIS A 129 -16.59 12.33 -9.73
C HIS A 129 -18.11 12.13 -9.90
N HIS A 130 -18.80 11.47 -8.96
CA HIS A 130 -20.24 11.23 -9.08
C HIS A 130 -21.13 12.20 -8.29
N THR A 131 -20.60 12.85 -7.24
CA THR A 131 -21.39 13.79 -6.44
C THR A 131 -21.63 15.10 -7.18
N ASP A 132 -20.68 15.53 -8.00
CA ASP A 132 -20.75 16.80 -8.73
C ASP A 132 -21.80 16.76 -9.85
N ALA A 133 -21.83 15.67 -10.64
CA ALA A 133 -22.81 15.48 -11.71
C ALA A 133 -24.26 15.43 -11.17
N MET A 134 -24.49 14.77 -10.04
CA MET A 134 -25.83 14.71 -9.43
C MET A 134 -26.29 16.08 -8.92
N ALA A 135 -25.41 16.85 -8.28
CA ALA A 135 -25.72 18.19 -7.81
C ALA A 135 -26.13 19.13 -8.96
N VAL A 136 -25.40 19.08 -10.09
CA VAL A 136 -25.71 19.85 -11.30
C VAL A 136 -27.09 19.46 -11.85
N ILE A 137 -27.41 18.17 -11.94
CA ILE A 137 -28.71 17.69 -12.42
C ILE A 137 -29.87 18.17 -11.52
N PHE A 138 -29.70 18.13 -10.20
CA PHE A 138 -30.70 18.63 -9.25
C PHE A 138 -30.94 20.12 -9.41
N VAL A 139 -29.86 20.91 -9.54
CA VAL A 139 -29.96 22.37 -9.72
C VAL A 139 -30.62 22.72 -11.05
N PHE A 140 -30.27 22.04 -12.15
CA PHE A 140 -30.93 22.24 -13.45
C PHE A 140 -32.43 21.92 -13.40
N ASN A 141 -32.82 20.80 -12.78
CA ASN A 141 -34.23 20.43 -12.64
C ASN A 141 -35.00 21.40 -11.74
N ALA A 142 -34.39 21.86 -10.63
CA ALA A 142 -34.99 22.83 -9.72
C ALA A 142 -35.18 24.21 -10.41
N MET A 143 -34.18 24.71 -11.14
CA MET A 143 -34.29 25.96 -11.89
C MET A 143 -35.36 25.87 -12.99
N LYS A 144 -35.45 24.73 -13.69
CA LYS A 144 -36.48 24.49 -14.69
C LYS A 144 -37.88 24.48 -14.06
N TYR A 145 -38.05 23.84 -12.91
CA TYR A 145 -39.31 23.81 -12.16
C TYR A 145 -39.74 25.21 -11.69
N ILE A 146 -38.82 25.98 -11.09
CA ILE A 146 -39.10 27.35 -10.64
C ILE A 146 -39.50 28.25 -11.81
N ARG A 147 -38.83 28.13 -12.96
CA ARG A 147 -39.20 28.87 -14.19
C ARG A 147 -40.56 28.47 -14.75
N SER A 148 -41.03 27.25 -14.52
CA SER A 148 -42.37 26.80 -14.96
C SER A 148 -43.50 27.22 -14.03
N LEU A 149 -43.19 27.69 -12.82
CA LEU A 149 -44.16 28.21 -11.85
C LEU A 149 -44.38 29.73 -11.98
N ARG A 150 -43.69 30.39 -12.90
CA ARG A 150 -43.79 31.82 -13.19
C ARG A 150 -44.39 32.02 -14.58
#